data_AF-A0A6M1PMB8-F1
#
_entry.id   AF-A0A6M1PMB8-F1
#
_cell.length_a   1.000
_cell.length_b   1.000
_cell.length_c   1.000
_cell.angle_alpha   90.00
_cell.angle_beta   90.00
_cell.angle_gamma   90.00
#
_symmetry.space_group_name_H-M   'P 1'
#
loop_
_entity.id
_entity.type
_entity.pdbx_description
1 polymer ?
#
loop_
_entity_poly.entity_id
_entity_poly.type
_entity_poly.pdbx_seq_one_letter_code
_entity_poly.pdbx_strand_id
1 'polypeptide(L)'
;SSCAGCPLKERCTKAAGDREIAVSLERLRYQKQARELLQSEEGYALAVRRMTEPESVYGQVKNNRGYRRFLLRGMEKVTLEVGWLSLAHNLGKQAKVDQKRRAAILQ
;
A
#
# COMPACT_ATOMS: atom_id res chain seq x y z
N SER A 1 -30.51 -4.14 24.43
CA SER A 1 -31.51 -4.06 25.51
C SER A 1 -32.32 -2.80 25.26
N SER A 2 -33.58 -2.97 24.87
CA SER A 2 -34.44 -1.89 24.38
C SER A 2 -34.68 -0.82 25.45
N CYS A 3 -34.54 0.45 25.06
CA CYS A 3 -34.86 1.62 25.91
C CYS A 3 -36.35 2.00 25.87
N ALA A 4 -37.22 1.10 25.43
CA ALA A 4 -38.66 1.34 25.36
C ALA A 4 -39.22 1.65 26.76
N GLY A 5 -39.85 2.82 26.92
CA GLY A 5 -40.45 3.26 28.19
C GLY A 5 -39.47 3.80 29.24
N CYS A 6 -38.19 4.00 28.93
CA CYS A 6 -37.22 4.54 29.90
C CYS A 6 -37.50 6.04 30.19
N PRO A 7 -37.81 6.43 31.44
CA PRO A 7 -38.13 7.82 31.78
C PRO A 7 -36.93 8.77 31.68
N LEU A 8 -35.71 8.23 31.63
CA LEU A 8 -34.48 8.99 31.48
C LEU A 8 -34.00 9.08 30.02
N LYS A 9 -34.75 8.52 29.05
CA LYS A 9 -34.34 8.47 27.64
C LYS A 9 -34.01 9.86 27.09
N GLU A 10 -34.88 10.84 27.36
CA GLU A 10 -34.71 12.22 26.87
C GLU A 10 -33.41 12.88 27.34
N ARG A 11 -32.92 12.52 28.54
CA ARG A 11 -31.65 13.03 29.10
C ARG A 11 -30.44 12.19 28.70
N CYS A 12 -30.66 10.93 28.33
CA CYS A 12 -29.60 9.96 28.02
C CYS A 12 -29.20 9.96 26.54
N THR A 13 -30.16 9.96 25.61
CA THR A 13 -29.90 9.89 24.16
C THR A 13 -31.02 10.48 23.31
N LYS A 14 -30.67 11.09 22.17
CA LYS A 14 -31.61 11.63 21.18
C LYS A 14 -31.99 10.62 20.09
N ALA A 15 -31.44 9.41 20.12
CA ALA A 15 -31.67 8.40 19.09
C ALA A 15 -33.12 7.88 19.13
N ALA A 16 -33.74 7.80 17.95
CA ALA A 16 -35.11 7.31 17.81
C ALA A 16 -35.22 5.82 18.16
N GLY A 17 -34.26 5.02 17.69
CA GLY A 17 -34.19 3.57 17.91
C GLY A 17 -32.93 3.13 18.65
N ASP A 18 -32.81 1.81 18.81
CA ASP A 18 -31.62 1.16 19.34
C ASP A 18 -30.46 1.26 18.34
N ARG A 19 -29.23 1.07 18.82
CA ARG A 19 -28.05 1.04 17.97
C ARG A 19 -28.10 -0.21 17.07
N GLU A 20 -28.17 0.00 15.76
CA GLU A 20 -28.07 -1.06 14.77
C GLU A 20 -26.64 -1.19 14.26
N ILE A 21 -26.19 -2.44 14.07
CA ILE A 21 -24.91 -2.75 13.44
C ILE A 21 -25.22 -3.53 12.17
N ALA A 22 -24.97 -2.90 11.02
CA ALA A 22 -25.06 -3.56 9.73
C ALA A 22 -23.71 -4.14 9.33
N VAL A 23 -23.72 -5.36 8.80
CA VAL A 23 -22.53 -6.04 8.28
C VAL A 23 -22.75 -6.41 6.82
N SER A 24 -21.84 -5.98 5.95
CA SER A 24 -21.84 -6.42 4.55
C SER A 24 -21.26 -7.83 4.46
N LEU A 25 -22.10 -8.81 4.14
CA LEU A 25 -21.70 -10.20 3.92
C LEU A 25 -20.74 -10.34 2.74
N GLU A 26 -20.92 -9.53 1.70
CA GLU A 26 -20.06 -9.50 0.52
C GLU A 26 -18.65 -9.00 0.87
N ARG A 27 -18.54 -7.92 1.66
CA ARG A 27 -17.25 -7.45 2.16
C ARG A 27 -16.55 -8.53 2.99
N LEU A 28 -17.28 -9.24 3.85
CA LEU A 28 -16.71 -10.35 4.63
C LEU A 28 -16.19 -11.47 3.74
N ARG A 29 -16.94 -11.82 2.68
CA ARG A 29 -16.52 -12.82 1.69
C ARG A 29 -15.21 -12.43 1.01
N TYR A 30 -15.10 -11.20 0.50
CA TYR A 30 -13.86 -10.73 -0.12
C TYR A 30 -12.68 -10.67 0.84
N GLN A 31 -12.91 -10.26 2.09
CA GLN A 31 -11.86 -10.26 3.11
C GLN A 31 -11.37 -11.67 3.45
N LYS A 32 -12.28 -12.65 3.50
CA LYS A 32 -11.92 -14.06 3.70
C LYS A 32 -11.07 -14.58 2.53
N GLN A 33 -11.53 -14.36 1.30
CA GLN A 33 -10.79 -14.75 0.10
C GLN A 33 -9.39 -14.12 0.05
N ALA A 34 -9.28 -12.82 0.34
CA ALA A 34 -7.99 -12.13 0.38
C ALA A 34 -7.05 -12.71 1.45
N ARG A 35 -7.58 -13.06 2.63
CA ARG A 35 -6.79 -13.73 3.68
C ARG A 35 -6.29 -15.09 3.23
N GLU A 36 -7.16 -15.91 2.65
CA GLU A 36 -6.80 -17.24 2.16
C GLU A 36 -5.70 -17.16 1.09
N LEU A 37 -5.82 -16.21 0.16
CA LEU A 37 -4.78 -15.97 -0.86
C LEU A 37 -3.45 -15.54 -0.23
N LEU A 38 -3.47 -14.58 0.71
CA LEU A 38 -2.25 -14.08 1.38
C LEU A 38 -1.59 -15.11 2.30
N GLN A 39 -2.36 -16.05 2.86
CA GLN A 39 -1.87 -17.12 3.74
C GLN A 39 -1.42 -18.37 2.98
N SER A 40 -1.70 -18.45 1.68
CA SER A 40 -1.19 -19.53 0.84
C SER A 40 0.34 -19.46 0.72
N GLU A 41 0.99 -20.58 0.40
CA GLU A 41 2.44 -20.63 0.18
C GLU A 41 2.87 -19.70 -0.96
N GLU A 42 2.08 -19.65 -2.03
CA GLU A 42 2.30 -18.72 -3.15
C GLU A 42 2.17 -17.26 -2.69
N GLY A 43 1.12 -16.94 -1.92
CA GLY A 43 0.92 -15.60 -1.36
C GLY A 43 2.08 -15.16 -0.47
N TYR A 44 2.58 -16.07 0.37
CA TYR A 44 3.77 -15.82 1.18
C TYR A 44 5.02 -15.58 0.32
N ALA A 45 5.27 -16.44 -0.68
CA ALA A 45 6.41 -16.28 -1.58
C ALA A 45 6.37 -14.95 -2.34
N LEU A 46 5.19 -14.52 -2.81
CA LEU A 46 4.99 -13.22 -3.45
C LEU A 46 5.22 -12.06 -2.48
N ALA A 47 4.76 -12.17 -1.24
CA ALA A 47 4.97 -11.15 -0.20
C ALA A 47 6.47 -10.95 0.11
N VAL A 48 7.23 -12.04 0.25
CA VAL A 48 8.68 -11.99 0.46
C VAL A 48 9.40 -11.33 -0.72
N ARG A 49 9.02 -11.67 -1.96
CA ARG A 49 9.58 -11.02 -3.16
C ARG A 49 9.26 -9.52 -3.18
N ARG A 50 8.04 -9.14 -2.80
CA ARG A 50 7.58 -7.74 -2.77
C ARG A 50 8.45 -6.86 -1.85
N MET A 51 8.87 -7.38 -0.69
CA MET A 51 9.73 -6.64 0.24
C MET A 51 11.08 -6.27 -0.39
N THR A 52 11.63 -7.15 -1.23
CA THR A 52 12.96 -6.96 -1.81
C THR A 52 12.90 -6.13 -3.09
N GLU A 53 11.97 -6.45 -3.99
CA GLU A 53 11.95 -5.90 -5.34
C GLU A 53 11.23 -4.53 -5.38
N PRO A 54 9.89 -4.44 -5.29
CA PRO A 54 9.19 -3.17 -5.42
C PRO A 54 9.33 -2.27 -4.19
N GLU A 55 9.26 -2.79 -2.96
CA GLU A 55 9.23 -1.94 -1.76
C GLU A 55 10.53 -1.17 -1.56
N SER A 56 11.67 -1.80 -1.80
CA SER A 56 12.98 -1.13 -1.74
C SER A 56 13.09 0.00 -2.78
N VAL A 57 12.61 -0.23 -4.00
CA VAL A 57 12.61 0.77 -5.08
C VAL A 57 11.71 1.95 -4.72
N TYR A 58 10.49 1.70 -4.23
CA TYR A 58 9.58 2.76 -3.80
C TYR A 58 10.15 3.56 -2.62
N GLY A 59 10.81 2.91 -1.67
CA GLY A 59 11.50 3.59 -0.57
C GLY A 59 12.60 4.54 -1.07
N GLN A 60 13.42 4.08 -2.02
CA GLN A 60 14.46 4.91 -2.65
C GLN A 60 13.87 6.10 -3.40
N VAL A 61 12.80 5.89 -4.18
CA VAL A 61 12.17 6.97 -4.96
C VAL A 61 11.49 7.99 -4.04
N LYS A 62 10.70 7.53 -3.05
CA LYS A 62 9.88 8.43 -2.22
C LYS A 62 10.65 9.08 -1.08
N ASN A 63 11.40 8.31 -0.31
CA ASN A 63 12.07 8.81 0.90
C ASN A 63 13.47 9.33 0.59
N ASN A 64 14.28 8.55 -0.14
CA ASN A 64 15.67 8.95 -0.37
C ASN A 64 15.80 10.04 -1.45
N ARG A 65 14.93 10.02 -2.46
CA ARG A 65 14.91 11.00 -3.55
C ARG A 65 13.80 12.04 -3.43
N GLY A 66 12.95 11.95 -2.40
CA GLY A 66 11.90 12.93 -2.12
C GLY A 66 10.73 12.97 -3.11
N TYR A 67 10.62 12.01 -4.04
CA TYR A 67 9.57 12.03 -5.05
C TYR A 67 8.23 11.53 -4.48
N ARG A 68 7.42 12.47 -3.97
CA ARG A 68 6.15 12.16 -3.28
C ARG A 68 4.91 12.51 -4.08
N ARG A 69 5.03 13.35 -5.11
CA ARG A 69 3.93 13.84 -5.94
C ARG A 69 4.37 13.89 -7.40
N PHE A 70 3.45 13.55 -8.30
CA PHE A 70 3.62 13.78 -9.73
C PHE A 70 3.55 15.27 -10.03
N LEU A 71 4.31 15.72 -11.04
CA LEU A 71 4.38 17.14 -11.41
C LEU A 71 3.34 17.48 -12.49
N LEU A 72 2.99 16.49 -13.32
CA LEU A 72 2.05 16.57 -14.41
C LEU A 72 0.72 15.89 -14.05
N ARG A 73 -0.30 16.19 -14.85
CA ARG A 73 -1.66 15.62 -14.71
C ARG A 73 -2.06 14.88 -15.99
N GLY A 74 -2.89 13.85 -15.83
CA GLY A 74 -3.34 12.98 -16.92
C GLY A 74 -2.47 11.73 -17.03
N MET A 75 -3.11 10.60 -17.36
CA MET A 75 -2.46 9.27 -17.34
C MET A 75 -1.24 9.21 -18.25
N GLU A 76 -1.31 9.77 -19.46
CA GLU A 76 -0.20 9.75 -20.42
C GLU A 76 1.06 10.44 -19.85
N LYS A 77 0.90 11.62 -19.27
CA LYS A 77 2.00 12.41 -18.72
C LYS A 77 2.56 11.79 -17.44
N VAL A 78 1.69 11.29 -16.56
CA VAL A 78 2.12 10.58 -15.34
C VAL A 78 2.89 9.31 -15.69
N THR A 79 2.48 8.55 -16.71
CA THR A 79 3.22 7.38 -17.19
C THR A 79 4.63 7.76 -17.64
N LEU A 80 4.79 8.89 -18.34
CA LEU A 80 6.10 9.39 -18.73
C LEU A 80 6.99 9.72 -17.52
N GLU A 81 6.44 10.38 -16.49
CA GLU A 81 7.19 10.65 -15.25
C GLU A 81 7.66 9.36 -14.55
N VAL A 82 6.76 8.38 -14.43
CA VAL A 82 7.11 7.06 -13.85
C VAL A 82 8.20 6.38 -14.66
N GLY A 83 8.14 6.47 -15.99
CA GLY A 83 9.17 5.95 -16.89
C GLY A 83 10.54 6.58 -16.64
N TRP A 84 10.61 7.92 -16.58
CA TRP A 84 11.86 8.63 -16.28
C TRP A 84 12.43 8.30 -14.90
N LEU A 85 11.58 8.24 -13.87
CA LEU A 85 12.01 7.85 -12.52
C LEU A 85 12.59 6.44 -12.49
N SER A 86 11.95 5.51 -13.20
CA SER A 86 12.38 4.12 -13.29
C SER A 86 13.72 4.00 -14.02
N LEU A 87 13.87 4.72 -15.14
CA LEU A 87 15.14 4.77 -15.89
C LEU A 87 16.26 5.33 -15.01
N ALA A 88 16.05 6.48 -14.36
CA ALA A 88 17.04 7.08 -13.46
C ALA A 88 17.38 6.16 -12.26
N HIS A 89 16.42 5.40 -11.74
CA HIS A 89 16.67 4.38 -10.73
C HIS A 89 17.59 3.27 -11.25
N ASN A 90 17.28 2.70 -12.41
CA ASN A 90 18.03 1.60 -13.00
C ASN A 90 19.45 2.01 -13.39
N LEU A 91 19.63 3.18 -14.01
CA LEU A 91 20.96 3.72 -14.32
C LEU A 91 21.79 3.93 -13.05
N GLY A 92 21.18 4.45 -11.98
CA GLY A 92 21.86 4.58 -10.69
C GLY A 92 22.27 3.25 -10.05
N LYS A 93 21.49 2.18 -10.25
CA LYS A 93 21.89 0.83 -9.83
C LYS A 93 23.06 0.30 -10.66
N GLN A 94 22.99 0.46 -11.98
CA GLN A 94 24.04 -0.01 -12.89
C GLN A 94 25.37 0.68 -12.57
N ALA A 95 25.38 2.00 -12.40
CA ALA A 95 26.58 2.76 -12.04
C ALA A 95 27.23 2.26 -10.73
N LYS A 96 26.43 1.91 -9.71
CA LYS A 96 26.95 1.34 -8.46
C LYS A 96 27.56 -0.05 -8.67
N VAL A 97 26.97 -0.88 -9.52
CA VAL A 97 27.54 -2.20 -9.87
C VAL A 97 28.86 -2.03 -10.61
N ASP A 98 28.91 -1.12 -11.58
CA ASP A 98 30.12 -0.85 -12.35
C ASP A 98 31.25 -0.29 -11.48
N GLN A 99 30.93 0.60 -10.53
CA GLN A 99 31.90 1.11 -9.56
C GLN A 99 32.47 -0.02 -8.69
N LYS A 100 31.62 -0.93 -8.19
CA LYS A 100 32.08 -2.09 -7.41
C LYS A 100 32.98 -3.01 -8.24
N ARG A 101 32.62 -3.28 -9.50
CA ARG A 101 33.44 -4.07 -10.42
C ARG A 101 34.80 -3.44 -10.65
N ARG A 102 34.84 -2.13 -10.92
CA ARG A 102 36.10 -1.39 -11.09
C ARG A 102 36.98 -1.44 -9.85
N ALA A 103 36.40 -1.25 -8.66
CA ALA A 103 37.13 -1.33 -7.40
C ALA A 103 37.72 -2.72 -7.15
N ALA A 104 37.01 -3.79 -7.51
CA ALA A 104 37.49 -5.17 -7.36
C ALA A 104 38.59 -5.54 -8.38
N ILE A 105 38.66 -4.88 -9.52
CA ILE A 105 39.73 -5.08 -10.53
C ILE A 105 41.01 -4.31 -10.16
N LEU A 106 40.88 -3.22 -9.40
CA LEU A 106 42.00 -2.36 -8.97
C LEU A 106 42.60 -2.79 -7.61
N GLN A 107 42.11 -3.86 -7.01
CA GLN A 107 42.65 -4.52 -5.81
C GLN A 107 43.44 -5.76 -6.23
#